data_AF-A0A544ZMR8-F1
#
_entry.id   AF-A0A544ZMR8-F1
#
_cell.length_a   1.000
_cell.length_b   1.000
_cell.length_c   1.000
_cell.angle_alpha   90.00
_cell.angle_beta   90.00
_cell.angle_gamma   90.00
#
_symmetry.space_group_name_H-M   'P 1'
#
loop_
_entity.id
_entity.type
_entity.pdbx_description
1 polymer ?
#
loop_
_entity_poly.entity_id
_entity_poly.type
_entity_poly.pdbx_seq_one_letter_code
_entity_poly.pdbx_strand_id
1 'polypeptide(L)' 'MDEPQPVTLPNGRNLKCDTCENELFEARRWKLQTTGMTFMNLDWANRDATCFVCSSCRRIHWFHW' A
#
# COMPACT_ATOMS: atom_id res chain seq x y z
N MET A 1 14.07 1.89 -5.80
CA MET A 1 13.13 0.76 -5.88
C MET A 1 13.21 0.07 -4.54
N ASP A 2 12.13 0.06 -3.76
CA ASP A 2 12.16 -0.60 -2.46
C ASP A 2 12.29 -2.11 -2.66
N GLU A 3 13.24 -2.73 -1.97
CA GLU A 3 13.44 -4.17 -1.96
C GLU A 3 12.24 -4.85 -1.28
N PRO A 4 11.75 -5.99 -1.78
CA PRO A 4 10.59 -6.64 -1.18
C PRO A 4 10.93 -7.19 0.21
N GLN A 5 10.09 -6.87 1.20
CA GLN A 5 10.30 -7.19 2.61
C GLN A 5 9.05 -7.86 3.20
N PRO A 6 9.20 -8.70 4.24
CA PRO A 6 8.06 -9.18 5.01
C PRO A 6 7.41 -8.02 5.78
N VAL A 7 6.08 -8.07 5.91
CA VAL A 7 5.29 -7.03 6.58
C VAL A 7 4.61 -7.63 7.81
N THR A 8 4.88 -7.09 8.99
CA THR A 8 4.18 -7.46 10.22
C THR A 8 2.95 -6.58 10.43
N LEU A 9 1.80 -7.20 10.62
CA LEU A 9 0.53 -6.54 10.91
C LEU A 9 0.42 -6.19 12.42
N PRO A 10 -0.46 -5.25 12.81
CA PRO A 10 -0.63 -4.86 14.21
C PRO A 10 -1.02 -6.00 15.17
N ASN A 11 -1.61 -7.08 14.63
CA ASN A 11 -1.94 -8.29 15.39
C ASN A 11 -0.74 -9.24 15.60
N GLY A 12 0.47 -8.83 15.23
CA GLY A 12 1.71 -9.61 15.37
C GLY A 12 1.91 -10.69 14.31
N ARG A 13 1.01 -10.82 13.32
CA ARG A 13 1.15 -11.80 12.23
C ARG A 13 1.81 -11.18 11.02
N ASN A 14 2.50 -12.00 10.24
CA ASN A 14 3.01 -11.58 8.93
C ASN A 14 1.88 -11.51 7.91
N LEU A 15 1.90 -10.49 7.06
CA LEU A 15 1.04 -10.40 5.90
C LEU A 15 1.39 -11.54 4.94
N LYS A 16 0.36 -12.24 4.48
CA LYS A 16 0.48 -13.29 3.47
C LYS A 16 -0.47 -12.96 2.32
N CYS A 17 0.00 -13.12 1.08
CA CYS A 17 -0.81 -12.81 -0.08
C CYS A 17 -2.00 -13.78 -0.17
N ASP A 18 -3.21 -13.25 -0.25
CA ASP A 18 -4.46 -14.01 -0.37
C ASP A 18 -4.59 -14.79 -1.69
N THR A 19 -3.75 -14.48 -2.67
CA THR A 19 -3.82 -15.02 -4.03
C THR A 19 -2.74 -16.07 -4.31
N CYS A 20 -1.52 -15.86 -3.80
CA CYS A 20 -0.35 -16.70 -4.13
C CYS A 20 0.46 -17.14 -2.92
N GLU A 21 -0.01 -16.82 -1.71
CA GLU A 21 0.64 -17.23 -0.46
C GLU A 21 2.03 -16.66 -0.19
N ASN A 22 2.56 -15.79 -1.06
CA ASN A 22 3.84 -15.13 -0.86
C ASN A 22 3.84 -14.18 0.35
N GLU A 23 4.99 -14.05 1.01
CA GLU A 23 5.18 -13.27 2.25
C GLU A 23 6.02 -12.01 2.04
N LEU A 24 6.51 -11.76 0.83
CA LEU A 24 7.35 -10.62 0.49
C LEU A 24 6.56 -9.54 -0.26
N PHE A 25 6.70 -8.30 0.20
CA PHE A 25 5.95 -7.17 -0.32
C PHE A 25 6.81 -5.93 -0.53
N GLU A 26 6.47 -5.21 -1.59
CA GLU A 26 6.96 -3.87 -1.87
C GLU A 26 6.03 -2.84 -1.22
N ALA A 27 6.55 -2.05 -0.29
CA ALA A 27 5.81 -0.90 0.24
C ALA A 27 5.69 0.17 -0.84
N ARG A 28 4.49 0.73 -1.00
CA ARG A 28 4.23 1.85 -1.90
C ARG A 28 3.29 2.84 -1.22
N ARG A 29 3.56 4.13 -1.41
CA ARG A 29 2.62 5.20 -1.07
C ARG A 29 1.95 5.67 -2.34
N TRP A 30 0.65 5.52 -2.43
CA TRP A 30 -0.13 6.01 -3.57
C TRP A 30 -0.87 7.26 -3.15
N LYS A 31 -0.68 8.33 -3.93
CA LYS A 31 -1.51 9.53 -3.81
C LYS A 31 -2.87 9.21 -4.44
N LEU A 32 -3.89 9.02 -3.61
CA LEU A 32 -5.27 8.88 -4.06
C LEU A 32 -5.80 10.27 -4.43
N GLN A 33 -5.33 10.83 -5.56
CA GLN A 33 -5.87 12.09 -6.06
C GLN A 33 -7.28 11.86 -6.61
N THR A 34 -8.27 12.62 -6.14
CA THR A 34 -9.43 12.94 -6.99
C THR A 34 -9.02 14.07 -7.91
N THR A 35 -9.26 13.90 -9.21
CA THR A 35 -8.84 14.80 -10.30
C THR A 35 -9.28 16.27 -10.11
N GLY A 36 -10.24 16.56 -9.23
CA GLY A 36 -10.74 17.91 -8.94
C GLY A 36 -10.03 18.69 -7.80
N MET A 37 -9.20 18.05 -6.96
CA MET A 37 -8.63 18.72 -5.78
C MET A 37 -7.37 19.55 -6.05
N THR A 38 -6.69 19.31 -7.18
CA THR A 38 -5.50 20.11 -7.57
C THR A 38 -5.86 21.56 -7.94
N PHE A 39 -7.12 21.83 -8.30
CA PHE A 39 -7.59 23.19 -8.61
C PHE A 39 -7.94 24.04 -7.39
N MET A 40 -8.09 23.43 -6.20
CA MET A 40 -8.56 24.13 -4.98
C MET A 40 -7.50 24.26 -3.88
N ASN A 41 -6.21 23.99 -4.15
CA ASN A 41 -5.11 24.17 -3.18
C ASN A 41 -5.33 23.43 -1.84
N LEU A 42 -5.97 22.26 -1.92
CA LEU A 42 -6.38 21.40 -0.80
C LEU A 42 -5.44 20.19 -0.64
N ASP A 43 -4.14 20.39 -0.90
CA ASP A 43 -3.12 19.35 -0.74
C ASP A 43 -2.99 18.82 0.71
N TRP A 44 -3.51 19.57 1.69
CA TRP A 44 -3.55 19.17 3.10
C TRP A 44 -4.64 18.13 3.42
N ALA A 45 -5.64 17.95 2.55
CA ALA A 45 -6.66 16.90 2.68
C ALA A 45 -6.20 15.56 2.06
N ASN A 46 -4.96 15.51 1.56
CA ASN A 46 -4.42 14.37 0.86
C ASN A 46 -4.11 13.24 1.85
N ARG A 47 -5.01 12.25 1.95
CA ARG A 47 -4.74 11.01 2.67
C ARG A 47 -3.82 10.13 1.81
N ASP A 48 -2.54 10.11 2.14
CA ASP A 48 -1.62 9.14 1.58
C ASP A 48 -2.03 7.73 2.04
N ALA A 49 -2.44 6.87 1.09
CA ALA A 49 -2.69 5.47 1.40
C ALA A 49 -1.39 4.68 1.22
N THR A 50 -0.97 4.01 2.29
CA THR A 50 0.12 3.02 2.19
C THR A 50 -0.47 1.70 1.74
N CYS A 51 0.06 1.16 0.64
CA CYS A 51 -0.30 -0.15 0.12
C CYS A 51 0.95 -1.04 0.00
N PHE A 52 0.72 -2.34 0.08
CA PHE A 52 1.77 -3.35 -0.06
C PHE A 52 1.50 -4.18 -1.31
N VAL A 53 2.47 -4.21 -2.21
CA VAL A 53 2.35 -4.93 -3.48
C VAL A 53 3.12 -6.23 -3.39
N CYS A 54 2.45 -7.35 -3.66
CA CYS A 54 3.09 -8.67 -3.64
C CYS A 54 4.24 -8.72 -4.65
N SER A 55 5.41 -9.20 -4.24
CA SER A 55 6.57 -9.34 -5.15
C SER A 55 6.39 -10.47 -6.19
N SER A 56 5.53 -11.45 -5.90
CA SER A 56 5.27 -12.60 -6.78
C SER A 56 4.14 -12.33 -7.79
N CYS A 57 2.90 -12.16 -7.32
CA CYS A 57 1.73 -12.03 -8.20
C CYS A 57 1.27 -10.58 -8.46
N ARG A 58 1.96 -9.59 -7.89
CA ARG A 58 1.65 -8.15 -8.02
C ARG A 58 0.28 -7.71 -7.45
N ARG A 59 -0.44 -8.58 -6.74
CA ARG A 59 -1.64 -8.24 -5.96
C ARG A 59 -1.35 -7.06 -5.03
N ILE A 60 -2.21 -6.04 -5.06
CA ILE A 60 -2.10 -4.85 -4.21
C ILE A 60 -2.99 -5.04 -2.99
N HIS A 61 -2.39 -4.94 -1.81
CA HIS A 61 -3.09 -4.94 -0.53
C HIS A 61 -3.20 -3.51 -0.01
N TRP A 62 -4.44 -3.02 0.08
CA TRP A 62 -4.76 -1.69 0.59
C TRP A 62 -5.06 -1.76 2.08
N PHE A 63 -4.48 -0.85 2.84
CA PHE A 63 -4.69 -0.73 4.26
C PHE A 63 -5.11 0.71 4.56
N HIS A 64 -6.25 0.87 5.22
CA HIS A 64 -6.68 2.13 5.81
C HIS A 64 -6.28 2.08 7.28
N TRP A 65 -5.15 2.70 7.59
CA TRP A 65 -4.58 2.77 8.93
C TRP A 65 -5.16 4.00 9.64
#